data_AF-A0A8T2KGZ6-F1
#
_entry.id   AF-A0A8T2KGZ6-F1
#
_cell.length_a   1.000
_cell.length_b   1.000
_cell.length_c   1.000
_cell.angle_alpha   90.00
_cell.angle_beta   90.00
_cell.angle_gamma   90.00
#
_symmetry.space_group_name_H-M   'P 1'
#
loop_
_entity.id
_entity.type
_entity.pdbx_description
1 polymer ?
#
loop_
_entity_poly.entity_id
_entity_poly.type
_entity_poly.pdbx_seq_one_letter_code
_entity_poly.pdbx_strand_id
1 'polypeptide(L)'
;MSPWGSWTECDPCSKSRYRSRSIENFGQYGGKPCSSSLGDSQSCKPDGPCEEETAECGNDFQCESGRCIKTRFLCNGDNDCGDYSDETCDDGKDPKPTCRNVEIEVSEIARTAGDGLNVLGMNTGRNPFDNEYYNGLCDRVRDGNTRTYFRKPWNVAALVYQTKADKHFTTEEYKDATTIISKVIEGVTGGADLSLSLKTKPTERRNTTIDASAGIGFKKEESLQKLRTYSESKNKIFMKVSSSVQLASFQMRTRGAMLSNVFIDDINAMTPEYDKGEYFSLLEMYGTHYTSSGSLGGKYELVYVLDEALMNSKEVTTKDVKDCLNLNAGVNVDAGAINVNPSAKGDKCTTGGFEKDTDPNKEQKAVVEDIVSLIEGGTVEFNTALKEKLSLKNPSADVNDYVQWASSLKDSPVVIKHKPTPIYTLIPNELKDSYLKKRNIERAIEEYLDEYSVCKCQPCQNGGTVMVVNGECICKCPLQFEGGACQNLKSDQFEKPTVFVNGGWGCWTVISECVNEELKLKRECNNPTPQPGGKPCSGDAIKTIPCMKTEKHDQNHHRSPPPPTFKHGN
;
A
#
# COMPACT_ATOMS: atom_id res chain seq x y z
N MET A 1 23.66 8.58 -5.04
CA MET A 1 22.51 9.25 -5.70
C MET A 1 23.12 10.06 -6.79
N SER A 2 22.56 9.98 -8.00
CA SER A 2 23.08 10.70 -9.14
C SER A 2 23.01 12.21 -8.92
N PRO A 3 23.78 13.00 -9.68
CA PRO A 3 23.49 14.41 -9.86
C PRO A 3 22.04 14.62 -10.32
N TRP A 4 21.53 15.81 -10.06
CA TRP A 4 20.24 16.23 -10.60
C TRP A 4 20.27 16.32 -12.12
N GLY A 5 19.18 15.91 -12.76
CA GLY A 5 18.94 16.13 -14.18
C GLY A 5 18.70 17.60 -14.52
N SER A 6 18.55 17.85 -15.83
CA SER A 6 18.10 19.15 -16.31
C SER A 6 16.68 19.45 -15.85
N TRP A 7 16.37 20.73 -15.68
CA TRP A 7 15.01 21.17 -15.47
C TRP A 7 14.17 20.96 -16.74
N THR A 8 12.92 20.54 -16.56
CA THR A 8 11.90 20.56 -17.61
C THR A 8 11.58 21.99 -18.03
N GLU A 9 10.80 22.11 -19.11
CA GLU A 9 10.21 23.38 -19.49
C GLU A 9 9.26 23.89 -18.39
N CYS A 10 9.00 25.20 -18.41
CA CYS A 10 8.11 25.81 -17.44
C CYS A 10 6.67 25.56 -17.85
N ASP A 11 5.92 24.84 -17.03
CA ASP A 11 4.52 24.55 -17.31
C ASP A 11 3.66 25.84 -17.20
N PRO A 12 2.90 26.21 -18.25
CA PRO A 12 2.07 27.41 -18.26
C PRO A 12 1.00 27.47 -17.17
N CYS A 13 0.47 26.31 -16.77
CA CYS A 13 -0.68 26.22 -15.87
C CYS A 13 -0.27 26.22 -14.39
N SER A 14 0.64 25.32 -14.02
CA SER A 14 1.19 25.20 -12.67
C SER A 14 2.29 26.23 -12.36
N LYS A 15 2.84 26.92 -13.38
CA LYS A 15 3.95 27.88 -13.27
C LYS A 15 5.16 27.27 -12.54
N SER A 16 5.36 25.97 -12.78
CA SER A 16 6.37 25.17 -12.12
C SER A 16 7.17 24.38 -13.15
N ARG A 17 8.41 24.06 -12.80
CA ARG A 17 9.27 23.15 -13.56
C ARG A 17 9.89 22.15 -12.62
N TYR A 18 10.20 20.98 -13.15
CA TYR A 18 10.60 19.81 -12.40
C TYR A 18 11.99 19.35 -12.81
N ARG A 19 12.66 18.65 -11.91
CA ARG A 19 13.86 17.88 -12.23
C ARG A 19 13.90 16.68 -11.33
N SER A 20 14.58 15.65 -11.79
CA SER A 20 14.70 14.41 -11.05
C SER A 20 16.15 13.90 -11.00
N ARG A 21 16.39 12.97 -10.10
CA ARG A 21 17.65 12.21 -9.96
C ARG A 21 17.35 10.75 -9.66
N SER A 22 18.39 9.93 -9.63
CA SER A 22 18.27 8.50 -9.38
C SER A 22 19.11 8.02 -8.20
N ILE A 23 18.64 6.95 -7.56
CA ILE A 23 19.36 6.18 -6.58
C ILE A 23 20.34 5.29 -7.34
N GLU A 24 21.62 5.40 -7.01
CA GLU A 24 22.65 4.55 -7.61
C GLU A 24 22.96 3.36 -6.69
N ASN A 25 23.06 3.63 -5.39
CA ASN A 25 23.33 2.64 -4.36
C ASN A 25 22.51 3.01 -3.12
N PHE A 26 22.03 1.99 -2.42
CA PHE A 26 21.39 2.12 -1.13
C PHE A 26 22.41 2.07 0.02
N GLY A 27 22.01 2.55 1.20
CA GLY A 27 22.81 2.38 2.40
C GLY A 27 22.90 0.91 2.78
N GLN A 28 24.07 0.40 3.13
CA GLN A 28 24.27 -0.98 3.54
C GLN A 28 25.33 -1.05 4.64
N TYR A 29 25.25 -2.07 5.50
CA TYR A 29 26.23 -2.31 6.58
C TYR A 29 26.42 -1.13 7.54
N GLY A 30 25.31 -0.52 7.98
CA GLY A 30 25.32 0.67 8.83
C GLY A 30 25.47 2.00 8.06
N GLY A 31 25.51 1.94 6.72
CA GLY A 31 25.36 3.12 5.87
C GLY A 31 23.98 3.78 6.02
N LYS A 32 23.91 5.10 5.78
CA LYS A 32 22.66 5.85 5.92
C LYS A 32 21.63 5.42 4.86
N PRO A 33 20.35 5.25 5.23
CA PRO A 33 19.29 4.91 4.27
C PRO A 33 19.09 6.02 3.24
N CYS A 34 18.82 5.62 2.00
CA CYS A 34 18.53 6.52 0.90
C CYS A 34 17.02 6.86 0.87
N SER A 35 16.62 7.85 1.65
CA SER A 35 15.20 8.24 1.85
C SER A 35 14.89 9.70 1.44
N SER A 36 15.79 10.33 0.67
CA SER A 36 15.56 11.68 0.16
C SER A 36 14.67 11.68 -1.09
N SER A 37 13.94 12.77 -1.32
CA SER A 37 13.20 13.05 -2.56
C SER A 37 14.06 12.84 -3.80
N LEU A 38 13.49 12.21 -4.82
CA LEU A 38 14.09 12.01 -6.14
C LEU A 38 13.64 13.10 -7.12
N GLY A 39 12.48 13.70 -6.89
CA GLY A 39 12.01 14.91 -7.55
C GLY A 39 12.34 16.18 -6.78
N ASP A 40 12.43 17.27 -7.54
CA ASP A 40 12.52 18.64 -7.05
C ASP A 40 11.69 19.55 -7.97
N SER A 41 11.04 20.55 -7.38
CA SER A 41 10.14 21.47 -8.09
C SER A 41 10.47 22.90 -7.73
N GLN A 42 10.41 23.80 -8.71
CA GLN A 42 10.54 25.23 -8.46
C GLN A 42 9.58 26.04 -9.32
N SER A 43 9.17 27.19 -8.80
CA SER A 43 8.40 28.16 -9.55
C SER A 43 9.22 28.72 -10.72
N CYS A 44 8.53 29.00 -11.83
CA CYS A 44 9.11 29.57 -13.03
C CYS A 44 8.11 30.52 -13.70
N LYS A 45 8.60 31.29 -14.69
CA LYS A 45 7.77 32.14 -15.52
C LYS A 45 7.53 31.42 -16.86
N PRO A 46 6.29 31.10 -17.23
CA PRO A 46 6.03 30.40 -18.48
C PRO A 46 6.13 31.35 -19.68
N ASP A 47 6.44 30.76 -20.83
CA ASP A 47 6.60 31.49 -22.10
C ASP A 47 5.24 31.78 -22.78
N GLY A 48 4.19 31.01 -22.45
CA GLY A 48 2.84 31.16 -22.97
C GLY A 48 1.76 31.18 -21.88
N PRO A 49 0.52 31.58 -22.21
CA PRO A 49 -0.62 31.48 -21.30
C PRO A 49 -1.02 30.00 -21.09
N CYS A 50 -1.59 29.70 -19.93
CA CYS A 50 -2.25 28.41 -19.73
C CYS A 50 -3.52 28.37 -20.58
N GLU A 51 -3.64 27.36 -21.44
CA GLU A 51 -4.87 27.05 -22.14
C GLU A 51 -5.75 26.20 -21.22
N GLU A 52 -6.55 26.88 -20.40
CA GLU A 52 -7.64 26.25 -19.65
C GLU A 52 -8.78 25.94 -20.61
N GLU A 53 -9.09 24.66 -20.79
CA GLU A 53 -10.32 24.26 -21.45
C GLU A 53 -11.47 24.52 -20.48
N THR A 54 -12.31 25.50 -20.80
CA THR A 54 -13.62 25.63 -20.17
C THR A 54 -14.45 24.44 -20.66
N ALA A 55 -14.54 23.40 -19.83
CA ALA A 55 -15.44 22.30 -20.10
C ALA A 55 -16.88 22.83 -20.01
N GLU A 56 -17.45 23.22 -21.15
CA GLU A 56 -18.88 23.51 -21.22
C GLU A 56 -19.63 22.20 -20.98
N CYS A 57 -20.33 22.10 -19.84
CA CYS A 57 -21.16 20.93 -19.51
C CYS A 57 -22.32 20.72 -20.51
N GLY A 58 -22.48 21.58 -21.51
CA GLY A 58 -23.53 21.50 -22.52
C GLY A 58 -24.91 21.60 -21.87
N ASN A 59 -25.67 20.50 -21.92
CA ASN A 59 -26.99 20.40 -21.28
C ASN A 59 -26.94 19.86 -19.84
N ASP A 60 -25.75 19.48 -19.36
CA ASP A 60 -25.54 18.99 -18.01
C ASP A 60 -25.36 20.18 -17.05
N PHE A 61 -25.65 19.97 -15.76
CA PHE A 61 -25.43 20.97 -14.72
C PHE A 61 -23.96 21.01 -14.34
N GLN A 62 -23.41 22.22 -14.21
CA GLN A 62 -22.04 22.45 -13.76
C GLN A 62 -22.04 22.76 -12.27
N CYS A 63 -21.37 21.91 -11.50
CA CYS A 63 -21.12 22.11 -10.08
C CYS A 63 -20.17 23.29 -9.84
N GLU A 64 -20.14 23.84 -8.63
CA GLU A 64 -19.19 24.91 -8.26
C GLU A 64 -17.72 24.44 -8.35
N SER A 65 -17.48 23.15 -8.06
CA SER A 65 -16.22 22.44 -8.26
C SER A 65 -15.84 22.24 -9.73
N GLY A 66 -16.71 22.56 -10.68
CA GLY A 66 -16.50 22.38 -12.12
C GLY A 66 -16.89 21.00 -12.66
N ARG A 67 -17.31 20.06 -11.81
CA ARG A 67 -17.85 18.75 -12.22
C ARG A 67 -19.15 18.92 -13.02
N CYS A 68 -19.32 18.18 -14.11
CA CYS A 68 -20.57 18.13 -14.87
C CYS A 68 -21.43 16.94 -14.43
N ILE A 69 -22.68 17.18 -14.02
CA ILE A 69 -23.65 16.13 -13.64
C ILE A 69 -24.96 16.27 -14.42
N LYS A 70 -25.70 15.18 -14.59
CA LYS A 70 -27.01 15.23 -15.28
C LYS A 70 -28.00 16.04 -14.46
N THR A 71 -28.80 16.90 -15.10
CA THR A 71 -29.81 17.76 -14.46
C THR A 71 -30.83 17.00 -13.59
N ARG A 72 -31.03 15.70 -13.88
CA ARG A 72 -31.90 14.82 -13.07
C ARG A 72 -31.40 14.57 -11.64
N PHE A 73 -30.14 14.90 -11.36
CA PHE A 73 -29.50 14.75 -10.06
C PHE A 73 -29.65 15.99 -9.18
N LEU A 74 -30.13 17.11 -9.72
CA LEU A 74 -30.42 18.28 -8.91
C LEU A 74 -31.53 18.00 -7.89
N CYS A 75 -31.30 18.40 -6.64
CA CYS A 75 -32.28 18.31 -5.56
C CYS A 75 -32.79 16.89 -5.33
N ASN A 76 -31.91 15.90 -5.42
CA ASN A 76 -32.28 14.49 -5.27
C ASN A 76 -31.90 13.92 -3.89
N GLY A 77 -31.41 14.75 -2.97
CA GLY A 77 -31.00 14.38 -1.63
C GLY A 77 -29.61 13.72 -1.56
N ASP A 78 -28.89 13.61 -2.68
CA ASP A 78 -27.57 13.03 -2.78
C ASP A 78 -26.55 14.11 -3.20
N ASN A 79 -25.37 14.11 -2.60
CA ASN A 79 -24.29 15.01 -3.04
C ASN A 79 -23.59 14.40 -4.26
N ASP A 80 -24.17 14.57 -5.46
CA ASP A 80 -23.60 14.05 -6.71
C ASP A 80 -22.45 14.96 -7.21
N CYS A 81 -22.45 16.24 -6.84
CA CYS A 81 -21.36 17.17 -7.16
C CYS A 81 -20.07 16.94 -6.34
N GLY A 82 -20.21 16.51 -5.09
CA GLY A 82 -19.14 16.42 -4.09
C GLY A 82 -19.01 17.70 -3.24
N ASP A 83 -19.50 18.84 -3.72
CA ASP A 83 -19.49 20.15 -3.04
C ASP A 83 -20.88 20.62 -2.56
N TYR A 84 -21.91 19.78 -2.70
CA TYR A 84 -23.33 20.07 -2.40
C TYR A 84 -23.99 21.17 -3.25
N SER A 85 -23.34 21.66 -4.32
CA SER A 85 -23.93 22.71 -5.17
C SER A 85 -25.18 22.26 -5.94
N ASP A 86 -25.35 20.95 -6.15
CA ASP A 86 -26.54 20.32 -6.74
C ASP A 86 -27.75 20.22 -5.80
N GLU A 87 -27.51 20.31 -4.49
CA GLU A 87 -28.53 20.18 -3.45
C GLU A 87 -29.02 21.55 -2.93
N THR A 88 -28.53 22.65 -3.52
CA THR A 88 -29.02 24.01 -3.25
C THR A 88 -30.28 24.26 -4.08
N CYS A 89 -31.43 23.85 -3.55
CA CYS A 89 -32.71 23.95 -4.23
C CYS A 89 -33.36 25.33 -4.09
N ASP A 90 -33.77 25.93 -5.21
CA ASP A 90 -34.59 27.15 -5.19
C ASP A 90 -35.93 26.91 -4.46
N ASP A 91 -36.37 27.92 -3.71
CA ASP A 91 -37.63 27.96 -2.97
C ASP A 91 -38.83 27.64 -3.89
N GLY A 92 -39.28 26.37 -3.89
CA GLY A 92 -40.43 25.90 -4.68
C GLY A 92 -40.24 24.57 -5.42
N LYS A 93 -39.02 24.01 -5.45
CA LYS A 93 -38.82 22.61 -5.88
C LYS A 93 -38.72 21.71 -4.66
N ASP A 94 -39.74 20.87 -4.44
CA ASP A 94 -39.66 19.82 -3.43
C ASP A 94 -38.48 18.88 -3.76
N PRO A 95 -37.59 18.60 -2.78
CA PRO A 95 -36.55 17.60 -2.95
C PRO A 95 -37.16 16.27 -3.41
N LYS A 96 -36.52 15.62 -4.37
CA LYS A 96 -36.95 14.32 -4.89
C LYS A 96 -35.96 13.25 -4.42
N PRO A 97 -35.98 12.86 -3.13
CA PRO A 97 -35.00 11.95 -2.58
C PRO A 97 -34.99 10.63 -3.36
N THR A 98 -33.81 10.24 -3.84
CA THR A 98 -33.60 9.00 -4.61
C THR A 98 -34.13 7.77 -3.87
N CYS A 99 -33.90 7.72 -2.56
CA CYS A 99 -34.35 6.65 -1.67
C CYS A 99 -35.74 6.88 -1.02
N ARG A 100 -36.48 7.91 -1.47
CA ARG A 100 -37.75 8.35 -0.88
C ARG A 100 -37.58 8.65 0.62
N ASN A 101 -38.39 8.04 1.48
CA ASN A 101 -38.39 8.25 2.93
C ASN A 101 -37.61 7.17 3.70
N VAL A 102 -36.72 6.44 3.04
CA VAL A 102 -35.93 5.39 3.68
C VAL A 102 -34.55 5.97 3.99
N GLU A 103 -34.27 6.21 5.27
CA GLU A 103 -32.91 6.41 5.75
C GLU A 103 -32.16 5.08 5.59
N ILE A 104 -31.09 5.09 4.79
CA ILE A 104 -30.27 3.92 4.50
C ILE A 104 -28.85 4.26 4.86
N GLU A 105 -28.23 3.41 5.68
CA GLU A 105 -26.84 3.58 6.08
C GLU A 105 -25.90 3.39 4.88
N VAL A 106 -24.84 4.19 4.86
CA VAL A 106 -23.75 4.03 3.91
C VAL A 106 -22.83 2.90 4.40
N SER A 107 -22.33 2.10 3.46
CA SER A 107 -21.41 1.00 3.79
C SER A 107 -19.97 1.50 3.79
N GLU A 108 -19.34 1.60 4.96
CA GLU A 108 -17.89 1.87 5.07
C GLU A 108 -17.07 0.82 4.31
N ILE A 109 -17.49 -0.44 4.37
CA ILE A 109 -16.93 -1.54 3.57
C ILE A 109 -16.98 -1.20 2.07
N ALA A 110 -18.11 -0.67 1.57
CA ALA A 110 -18.21 -0.30 0.16
C ALA A 110 -17.37 0.95 -0.19
N ARG A 111 -17.19 1.89 0.74
CA ARG A 111 -16.34 3.08 0.54
C ARG A 111 -14.87 2.72 0.38
N THR A 112 -14.38 1.72 1.14
CA THR A 112 -13.00 1.18 1.04
C THR A 112 -12.76 0.36 -0.25
N ALA A 113 -13.81 0.00 -0.99
CA ALA A 113 -13.65 -0.78 -2.22
C ALA A 113 -12.91 0.03 -3.30
N GLY A 114 -11.94 -0.57 -3.97
CA GLY A 114 -11.20 0.12 -5.03
C GLY A 114 -10.03 0.97 -4.54
N ASP A 115 -9.68 0.90 -3.25
CA ASP A 115 -8.53 1.60 -2.69
C ASP A 115 -7.25 1.42 -3.52
N GLY A 116 -6.45 2.47 -3.49
CA GLY A 116 -5.13 2.52 -4.09
C GLY A 116 -4.18 1.50 -3.47
N LEU A 117 -3.32 0.91 -4.29
CA LEU A 117 -2.37 -0.12 -3.91
C LEU A 117 -0.98 0.21 -4.45
N ASN A 118 -0.01 0.37 -3.56
CA ASN A 118 1.40 0.42 -3.94
C ASN A 118 2.03 -0.97 -3.76
N VAL A 119 2.48 -1.57 -4.85
CA VAL A 119 3.05 -2.94 -4.85
C VAL A 119 4.37 -3.06 -4.08
N LEU A 120 5.04 -1.94 -3.75
CA LEU A 120 6.22 -1.93 -2.89
C LEU A 120 5.89 -1.78 -1.39
N GLY A 121 4.61 -1.76 -1.01
CA GLY A 121 4.24 -1.88 0.41
C GLY A 121 4.03 -0.61 1.20
N MET A 122 3.76 0.50 0.53
CA MET A 122 3.20 1.67 1.21
C MET A 122 1.81 1.30 1.75
N ASN A 123 1.32 2.07 2.72
CA ASN A 123 -0.07 1.98 3.14
C ASN A 123 -1.00 2.14 1.92
N THR A 124 -2.24 1.68 2.04
CA THR A 124 -3.26 1.86 1.00
C THR A 124 -3.26 3.31 0.53
N GLY A 125 -3.10 3.49 -0.78
CA GLY A 125 -3.15 4.80 -1.41
C GLY A 125 -4.56 5.37 -1.33
N ARG A 126 -4.69 6.66 -1.62
CA ARG A 126 -6.01 7.31 -1.70
C ARG A 126 -6.90 6.56 -2.68
N ASN A 127 -8.20 6.49 -2.37
CA ASN A 127 -9.16 5.87 -3.26
C ASN A 127 -9.36 6.76 -4.50
N PRO A 128 -9.06 6.28 -5.73
CA PRO A 128 -9.26 7.08 -6.94
C PRO A 128 -10.74 7.16 -7.35
N PHE A 129 -11.62 6.37 -6.73
CA PHE A 129 -13.05 6.32 -7.02
C PHE A 129 -13.85 7.23 -6.10
N ASP A 130 -14.90 7.83 -6.64
CA ASP A 130 -15.93 8.49 -5.86
C ASP A 130 -16.98 7.47 -5.41
N ASN A 131 -16.73 6.81 -4.28
CA ASN A 131 -17.66 5.83 -3.71
C ASN A 131 -18.81 6.47 -2.90
N GLU A 132 -18.98 7.78 -2.98
CA GLU A 132 -20.17 8.49 -2.48
C GLU A 132 -21.15 8.80 -3.62
N TYR A 133 -20.73 8.59 -4.86
CA TYR A 133 -21.60 8.69 -6.03
C TYR A 133 -22.52 7.46 -6.19
N TYR A 134 -23.83 7.70 -6.35
CA TYR A 134 -24.85 6.66 -6.49
C TYR A 134 -25.57 6.65 -7.85
N ASN A 135 -25.29 7.61 -8.74
CA ASN A 135 -25.91 7.72 -10.07
C ASN A 135 -27.46 7.78 -10.02
N GLY A 136 -28.01 8.40 -8.97
CA GLY A 136 -29.46 8.44 -8.71
C GLY A 136 -30.11 7.07 -8.52
N LEU A 137 -29.35 6.05 -8.10
CA LEU A 137 -29.87 4.73 -7.76
C LEU A 137 -29.92 4.54 -6.24
N CYS A 138 -30.95 3.84 -5.77
CA CYS A 138 -31.11 3.42 -4.39
C CYS A 138 -30.90 1.89 -4.26
N ASP A 139 -29.80 1.39 -4.82
CA ASP A 139 -29.42 -0.02 -4.75
C ASP A 139 -29.05 -0.39 -3.31
N ARG A 140 -29.66 -1.45 -2.79
CA ARG A 140 -29.47 -1.90 -1.41
C ARG A 140 -28.84 -3.27 -1.37
N VAL A 141 -27.93 -3.44 -0.43
CA VAL A 141 -27.33 -4.74 -0.12
C VAL A 141 -27.57 -5.00 1.35
N ARG A 142 -28.02 -6.21 1.67
CA ARG A 142 -28.29 -6.61 3.04
C ARG A 142 -27.08 -7.33 3.60
N ASP A 143 -26.62 -6.92 4.77
CA ASP A 143 -25.72 -7.74 5.56
C ASP A 143 -26.52 -8.85 6.24
N GLY A 144 -26.17 -10.11 5.96
CA GLY A 144 -26.86 -11.27 6.53
C GLY A 144 -26.71 -11.39 8.04
N ASN A 145 -25.64 -10.82 8.61
CA ASN A 145 -25.32 -10.93 10.02
C ASN A 145 -26.06 -9.88 10.87
N THR A 146 -25.88 -8.60 10.55
CA THR A 146 -26.57 -7.49 11.24
C THR A 146 -28.03 -7.34 10.82
N ARG A 147 -28.41 -7.92 9.67
CA ARG A 147 -29.71 -7.74 9.01
C ARG A 147 -29.99 -6.30 8.54
N THR A 148 -29.00 -5.41 8.64
CA THR A 148 -29.03 -4.04 8.17
C THR A 148 -28.94 -3.99 6.65
N TYR A 149 -29.62 -3.00 6.06
CA TYR A 149 -29.53 -2.70 4.64
C TYR A 149 -28.60 -1.51 4.46
N PHE A 150 -27.58 -1.68 3.64
CA PHE A 150 -26.67 -0.62 3.27
C PHE A 150 -26.91 -0.20 1.82
N ARG A 151 -26.69 1.09 1.55
CA ARG A 151 -26.71 1.62 0.19
C ARG A 151 -25.40 1.25 -0.52
N LYS A 152 -25.50 0.73 -1.73
CA LYS A 152 -24.35 0.30 -2.53
C LYS A 152 -23.93 1.43 -3.49
N PRO A 153 -22.67 1.90 -3.45
CA PRO A 153 -22.15 2.90 -4.37
C PRO A 153 -22.20 2.46 -5.84
N TRP A 154 -22.27 3.42 -6.77
CA TRP A 154 -22.34 3.14 -8.21
C TRP A 154 -21.13 2.35 -8.73
N ASN A 155 -19.95 2.69 -8.23
CA ASN A 155 -18.67 2.10 -8.61
C ASN A 155 -18.52 0.66 -8.15
N VAL A 156 -19.23 0.26 -7.10
CA VAL A 156 -19.21 -1.12 -6.59
C VAL A 156 -20.26 -1.93 -7.36
N ALA A 157 -19.81 -2.62 -8.40
CA ALA A 157 -20.67 -3.44 -9.24
C ALA A 157 -21.34 -4.57 -8.44
N ALA A 158 -20.54 -5.27 -7.62
CA ALA A 158 -21.02 -6.32 -6.72
C ALA A 158 -20.42 -6.15 -5.33
N LEU A 159 -21.26 -6.31 -4.31
CA LEU A 159 -20.88 -6.34 -2.90
C LEU A 159 -21.62 -7.51 -2.24
N VAL A 160 -20.88 -8.42 -1.63
CA VAL A 160 -21.43 -9.60 -0.96
C VAL A 160 -20.89 -9.64 0.45
N TYR A 161 -21.76 -9.41 1.42
CA TYR A 161 -21.45 -9.57 2.84
C TYR A 161 -21.31 -11.06 3.15
N GLN A 162 -20.14 -11.46 3.61
CA GLN A 162 -19.84 -12.82 3.97
C GLN A 162 -18.74 -12.84 5.02
N THR A 163 -19.14 -12.84 6.30
CA THR A 163 -18.19 -12.88 7.39
C THR A 163 -17.53 -14.26 7.49
N LYS A 164 -16.20 -14.29 7.41
CA LYS A 164 -15.37 -15.48 7.63
C LYS A 164 -14.21 -15.08 8.52
N ALA A 165 -13.98 -15.83 9.58
CA ALA A 165 -12.80 -15.69 10.43
C ALA A 165 -12.03 -17.01 10.41
N ASP A 166 -10.71 -16.92 10.61
CA ASP A 166 -9.91 -18.12 10.85
C ASP A 166 -10.36 -18.80 12.14
N LYS A 167 -10.54 -20.12 12.10
CA LYS A 167 -11.04 -20.90 13.26
C LYS A 167 -10.08 -20.89 14.45
N HIS A 168 -8.78 -20.74 14.17
CA HIS A 168 -7.71 -20.72 15.14
C HIS A 168 -6.67 -19.69 14.73
N PHE A 169 -5.94 -19.16 15.71
CA PHE A 169 -4.76 -18.36 15.44
C PHE A 169 -3.68 -19.23 14.79
N THR A 170 -3.07 -18.72 13.73
CA THR A 170 -1.83 -19.30 13.21
C THR A 170 -0.68 -18.76 14.04
N THR A 171 0.21 -19.64 14.51
CA THR A 171 1.37 -19.22 15.27
C THR A 171 2.64 -19.84 14.73
N GLU A 172 3.60 -18.99 14.38
CA GLU A 172 4.89 -19.35 13.81
C GLU A 172 6.01 -18.87 14.72
N GLU A 173 7.09 -19.64 14.80
CA GLU A 173 8.23 -19.33 15.65
C GLU A 173 9.47 -19.10 14.79
N TYR A 174 10.17 -18.01 15.09
CA TYR A 174 11.36 -17.59 14.39
C TYR A 174 12.50 -17.31 15.37
N LYS A 175 13.73 -17.64 14.96
CA LYS A 175 14.95 -17.36 15.72
C LYS A 175 15.61 -16.03 15.32
N ASP A 176 15.12 -15.38 14.27
CA ASP A 176 15.74 -14.19 13.69
C ASP A 176 14.67 -13.21 13.18
N ALA A 177 14.78 -11.94 13.60
CA ALA A 177 13.89 -10.87 13.20
C ALA A 177 13.92 -10.59 11.68
N THR A 178 15.07 -10.78 11.01
CA THR A 178 15.21 -10.60 9.56
C THR A 178 14.37 -11.59 8.76
N THR A 179 14.11 -12.78 9.33
CA THR A 179 13.21 -13.76 8.71
C THR A 179 11.77 -13.28 8.74
N ILE A 180 11.35 -12.62 9.83
CA ILE A 180 10.03 -12.01 9.93
C ILE A 180 9.90 -10.85 8.96
N ILE A 181 10.90 -9.96 8.91
CA ILE A 181 10.92 -8.84 7.95
C ILE A 181 10.77 -9.39 6.52
N SER A 182 11.54 -10.41 6.14
CA SER A 182 11.41 -11.10 4.85
C SER A 182 9.97 -11.59 4.59
N LYS A 183 9.32 -12.20 5.58
CA LYS A 183 7.94 -12.68 5.45
C LYS A 183 6.92 -11.56 5.30
N VAL A 184 7.13 -10.43 5.97
CA VAL A 184 6.31 -9.23 5.80
C VAL A 184 6.45 -8.70 4.37
N ILE A 185 7.67 -8.62 3.84
CA ILE A 185 7.93 -8.18 2.46
C ILE A 185 7.27 -9.13 1.46
N GLU A 186 7.46 -10.45 1.60
CA GLU A 186 6.85 -11.48 0.74
C GLU A 186 5.30 -11.38 0.71
N GLY A 187 4.69 -11.13 1.87
CA GLY A 187 3.23 -10.98 1.98
C GLY A 187 2.69 -9.73 1.30
N VAL A 188 3.52 -8.69 1.16
CA VAL A 188 3.17 -7.42 0.53
C VAL A 188 3.37 -7.49 -0.99
N THR A 189 4.48 -8.06 -1.45
CA THR A 189 4.80 -8.15 -2.89
C THR A 189 4.05 -9.29 -3.60
N GLY A 190 3.23 -10.06 -2.88
CA GLY A 190 2.34 -11.09 -3.43
C GLY A 190 3.06 -12.37 -3.89
N GLY A 191 4.28 -12.62 -3.42
CA GLY A 191 5.07 -13.82 -3.76
C GLY A 191 5.49 -13.93 -5.23
N ALA A 192 5.25 -12.91 -6.05
CA ALA A 192 5.83 -12.80 -7.39
C ALA A 192 7.35 -12.56 -7.28
N ASP A 193 8.09 -12.83 -8.35
CA ASP A 193 9.53 -12.57 -8.52
C ASP A 193 9.85 -11.04 -8.56
N LEU A 194 9.06 -10.23 -7.84
CA LEU A 194 9.40 -8.88 -7.49
C LEU A 194 10.57 -8.92 -6.51
N SER A 195 11.53 -8.00 -6.73
CA SER A 195 12.61 -7.72 -5.79
C SER A 195 12.06 -7.60 -4.37
N LEU A 196 12.75 -8.20 -3.37
CA LEU A 196 12.44 -8.10 -1.93
C LEU A 196 12.66 -6.67 -1.42
N SER A 197 11.84 -5.75 -1.92
CA SER A 197 11.93 -4.32 -1.71
C SER A 197 10.65 -3.83 -1.09
N LEU A 198 10.79 -3.09 0.01
CA LEU A 198 9.69 -2.51 0.73
C LEU A 198 9.93 -1.01 0.94
N LYS A 199 8.91 -0.24 0.61
CA LYS A 199 8.86 1.20 0.82
C LYS A 199 7.60 1.51 1.58
N THR A 200 7.74 1.99 2.82
CA THR A 200 6.62 2.31 3.71
C THR A 200 6.36 3.81 3.84
N LYS A 201 7.24 4.65 3.29
CA LYS A 201 7.11 6.12 3.28
C LYS A 201 7.15 6.71 1.88
N PRO A 202 6.31 7.73 1.61
CA PRO A 202 6.51 8.59 0.46
C PRO A 202 7.82 9.36 0.61
N THR A 203 8.53 9.54 -0.50
CA THR A 203 9.76 10.34 -0.57
C THR A 203 9.55 11.65 -1.31
N GLU A 204 8.56 11.72 -2.21
CA GLU A 204 8.26 12.91 -2.99
C GLU A 204 7.41 13.89 -2.20
N ARG A 205 7.69 15.18 -2.36
CA ARG A 205 6.96 16.26 -1.69
C ARG A 205 5.97 16.90 -2.65
N ARG A 206 4.67 16.80 -2.35
CA ARG A 206 3.64 17.70 -2.91
C ARG A 206 3.12 18.58 -1.77
N ASN A 207 2.98 19.89 -2.03
CA ASN A 207 2.27 20.82 -1.14
C ASN A 207 0.77 20.56 -1.25
N THR A 208 0.31 19.39 -0.82
CA THR A 208 -1.11 19.17 -0.58
C THR A 208 -1.35 19.31 0.91
N THR A 209 -2.30 20.18 1.26
CA THR A 209 -2.87 20.23 2.60
C THR A 209 -3.17 18.81 3.04
N ILE A 210 -2.58 18.46 4.17
CA ILE A 210 -2.71 17.19 4.88
C ILE A 210 -4.15 16.74 4.76
N ASP A 211 -4.40 15.71 3.96
CA ASP A 211 -5.66 15.02 4.05
C ASP A 211 -5.62 14.25 5.38
N ALA A 212 -6.45 14.67 6.32
CA ALA A 212 -6.54 14.14 7.68
C ALA A 212 -7.00 12.67 7.71
N SER A 213 -7.16 12.04 6.54
CA SER A 213 -7.31 10.60 6.33
C SER A 213 -5.99 9.83 6.39
N ALA A 214 -4.83 10.49 6.61
CA ALA A 214 -3.56 9.83 6.94
C ALA A 214 -3.71 9.02 8.25
N GLY A 215 -4.18 7.79 8.07
CA GLY A 215 -4.83 6.94 9.07
C GLY A 215 -4.08 6.86 10.39
N ILE A 216 -4.82 7.11 11.46
CA ILE A 216 -4.40 6.80 12.82
C ILE A 216 -4.53 5.27 12.97
N GLY A 217 -3.51 4.56 12.50
CA GLY A 217 -3.36 3.11 12.57
C GLY A 217 -1.89 2.72 12.79
N PHE A 218 -1.62 1.43 13.01
CA PHE A 218 -0.24 0.96 13.17
C PHE A 218 0.56 1.19 11.88
N LYS A 219 1.61 2.02 11.96
CA LYS A 219 2.49 2.27 10.83
C LYS A 219 3.46 1.10 10.69
N LYS A 220 3.33 0.32 9.61
CA LYS A 220 4.26 -0.78 9.28
C LYS A 220 5.72 -0.38 9.39
N GLU A 221 6.05 0.87 9.07
CA GLU A 221 7.40 1.40 9.22
C GLU A 221 7.92 1.33 10.66
N GLU A 222 7.16 1.81 11.64
CA GLU A 222 7.57 1.82 13.05
C GLU A 222 7.80 0.38 13.53
N SER A 223 6.91 -0.52 13.11
CA SER A 223 6.98 -1.95 13.42
C SER A 223 8.21 -2.62 12.81
N LEU A 224 8.54 -2.31 11.56
CA LEU A 224 9.72 -2.84 10.88
C LEU A 224 11.01 -2.24 11.45
N GLN A 225 11.02 -0.95 11.80
CA GLN A 225 12.14 -0.32 12.48
C GLN A 225 12.37 -0.97 13.86
N LYS A 226 11.29 -1.31 14.57
CA LYS A 226 11.35 -2.03 15.84
C LYS A 226 11.86 -3.46 15.66
N LEU A 227 11.40 -4.21 14.65
CA LEU A 227 11.99 -5.52 14.32
C LEU A 227 13.46 -5.41 13.91
N ARG A 228 13.83 -4.31 13.24
CA ARG A 228 15.21 -4.05 12.83
C ARG A 228 16.14 -3.88 14.03
N THR A 229 15.71 -3.27 15.13
CA THR A 229 16.55 -3.20 16.35
C THR A 229 16.86 -4.57 16.95
N TYR A 230 16.05 -5.59 16.64
CA TYR A 230 16.26 -6.96 17.09
C TYR A 230 17.07 -7.83 16.11
N SER A 231 17.46 -7.34 14.93
CA SER A 231 18.17 -8.17 13.94
C SER A 231 19.55 -8.66 14.40
N GLU A 232 20.15 -7.99 15.39
CA GLU A 232 21.44 -8.38 15.97
C GLU A 232 21.30 -8.98 17.38
N SER A 233 20.06 -9.08 17.89
CA SER A 233 19.81 -9.59 19.23
C SER A 233 20.03 -11.11 19.30
N LYS A 234 20.72 -11.56 20.35
CA LYS A 234 20.94 -12.99 20.66
C LYS A 234 19.94 -13.46 21.70
N ASN A 235 19.67 -14.77 21.74
CA ASN A 235 18.78 -15.44 22.70
C ASN A 235 17.35 -14.87 22.71
N LYS A 236 16.80 -14.63 21.52
CA LYS A 236 15.41 -14.20 21.33
C LYS A 236 14.63 -15.22 20.52
N ILE A 237 13.38 -15.42 20.89
CA ILE A 237 12.41 -16.15 20.08
C ILE A 237 11.33 -15.16 19.66
N PHE A 238 11.01 -15.12 18.37
CA PHE A 238 9.95 -14.30 17.84
C PHE A 238 8.76 -15.19 17.51
N MET A 239 7.68 -15.02 18.24
CA MET A 239 6.44 -15.75 18.03
C MET A 239 5.46 -14.85 17.25
N LYS A 240 5.27 -15.12 15.96
CA LYS A 240 4.28 -14.42 15.13
C LYS A 240 2.92 -15.10 15.32
N VAL A 241 1.94 -14.32 15.72
CA VAL A 241 0.53 -14.73 15.86
C VAL A 241 -0.28 -14.00 14.80
N SER A 242 -0.99 -14.75 13.96
CA SER A 242 -1.80 -14.19 12.88
C SER A 242 -3.22 -14.77 12.83
N SER A 243 -4.18 -13.92 12.46
CA SER A 243 -5.57 -14.29 12.16
C SER A 243 -6.16 -13.26 11.20
N SER A 244 -7.05 -13.70 10.31
CA SER A 244 -7.76 -12.85 9.37
C SER A 244 -9.26 -12.90 9.58
N VAL A 245 -9.92 -11.76 9.41
CA VAL A 245 -11.38 -11.63 9.42
C VAL A 245 -11.78 -10.99 8.10
N GLN A 246 -12.52 -11.72 7.28
CA GLN A 246 -13.18 -11.23 6.08
C GLN A 246 -14.61 -10.82 6.46
N LEU A 247 -15.06 -9.64 6.06
CA LEU A 247 -16.44 -9.15 6.24
C LEU A 247 -17.25 -9.21 4.94
N ALA A 248 -16.62 -8.89 3.82
CA ALA A 248 -17.28 -8.87 2.52
C ALA A 248 -16.32 -9.17 1.37
N SER A 249 -16.87 -9.49 0.21
CA SER A 249 -16.16 -9.48 -1.08
C SER A 249 -16.79 -8.46 -2.01
N PHE A 250 -15.96 -7.82 -2.83
CA PHE A 250 -16.41 -6.77 -3.74
C PHE A 250 -15.82 -6.94 -5.14
N GLN A 251 -16.48 -6.29 -6.11
CA GLN A 251 -16.00 -6.11 -7.46
C GLN A 251 -16.33 -4.70 -7.94
N MET A 252 -15.31 -4.00 -8.43
CA MET A 252 -15.44 -2.67 -9.01
C MET A 252 -16.02 -2.75 -10.43
N ARG A 253 -16.75 -1.70 -10.80
CA ARG A 253 -17.27 -1.51 -12.15
C ARG A 253 -16.13 -1.17 -13.09
N THR A 254 -16.09 -1.82 -14.25
CA THR A 254 -15.00 -1.65 -15.23
C THR A 254 -15.24 -0.54 -16.25
N ARG A 255 -16.48 -0.06 -16.40
CA ARG A 255 -16.87 0.98 -17.36
C ARG A 255 -17.79 1.99 -16.72
N GLY A 256 -17.56 3.26 -17.00
CA GLY A 256 -18.36 4.36 -16.43
C GLY A 256 -18.25 4.44 -14.91
N ALA A 257 -17.12 4.02 -14.35
CA ALA A 257 -16.81 4.29 -12.95
C ALA A 257 -16.63 5.80 -12.76
N MET A 258 -17.15 6.33 -11.66
CA MET A 258 -17.00 7.71 -11.24
C MET A 258 -15.71 7.86 -10.45
N LEU A 259 -14.83 8.73 -10.89
CA LEU A 259 -13.56 9.01 -10.24
C LEU A 259 -13.71 10.19 -9.28
N SER A 260 -12.91 10.22 -8.22
CA SER A 260 -12.93 11.36 -7.29
C SER A 260 -12.41 12.62 -7.99
N ASN A 261 -12.98 13.78 -7.63
CA ASN A 261 -12.53 15.07 -8.20
C ASN A 261 -11.05 15.30 -7.90
N VAL A 262 -10.62 15.00 -6.67
CA VAL A 262 -9.22 15.12 -6.26
C VAL A 262 -8.29 14.30 -7.16
N PHE A 263 -8.66 13.07 -7.54
CA PHE A 263 -7.85 12.26 -8.45
C PHE A 263 -7.79 12.89 -9.85
N ILE A 264 -8.92 13.36 -10.38
CA ILE A 264 -8.96 14.02 -11.69
C ILE A 264 -8.15 15.32 -11.70
N ASP A 265 -8.28 16.13 -10.66
CA ASP A 265 -7.55 17.38 -10.50
C ASP A 265 -6.04 17.13 -10.39
N ASP A 266 -5.64 16.13 -9.61
CA ASP A 266 -4.24 15.71 -9.48
C ASP A 266 -3.67 15.25 -10.83
N ILE A 267 -4.46 14.59 -11.69
CA ILE A 267 -4.06 14.17 -13.03
C ILE A 267 -4.01 15.36 -14.00
N ASN A 268 -4.98 16.28 -13.92
CA ASN A 268 -5.04 17.48 -14.75
C ASN A 268 -3.86 18.40 -14.47
N ALA A 269 -3.50 18.56 -13.21
CA ALA A 269 -2.36 19.35 -12.76
C ALA A 269 -1.00 18.79 -13.20
N MET A 270 -0.93 17.53 -13.66
CA MET A 270 0.33 16.96 -14.16
C MET A 270 0.67 17.43 -15.56
N THR A 271 1.96 17.66 -15.77
CA THR A 271 2.50 18.02 -17.09
C THR A 271 2.52 16.81 -18.04
N PRO A 272 2.27 17.01 -19.36
CA PRO A 272 2.42 15.94 -20.35
C PRO A 272 3.90 15.64 -20.66
N GLU A 273 4.81 16.58 -20.37
CA GLU A 273 6.25 16.33 -20.36
C GLU A 273 6.59 15.38 -19.20
N TYR A 274 7.45 14.39 -19.44
CA TYR A 274 7.76 13.41 -18.40
C TYR A 274 8.89 13.89 -17.49
N ASP A 275 8.58 14.12 -16.21
CA ASP A 275 9.56 14.10 -15.12
C ASP A 275 9.26 12.99 -14.12
N LYS A 276 10.30 12.20 -13.81
CA LYS A 276 10.19 11.07 -12.89
C LYS A 276 9.67 11.46 -11.51
N GLY A 277 10.11 12.58 -10.95
CA GLY A 277 9.74 13.01 -9.60
C GLY A 277 8.27 13.37 -9.48
N GLU A 278 7.76 14.12 -10.46
CA GLU A 278 6.34 14.49 -10.54
C GLU A 278 5.43 13.25 -10.60
N TYR A 279 5.74 12.31 -11.50
CA TYR A 279 4.93 11.11 -11.68
C TYR A 279 5.06 10.14 -10.50
N PHE A 280 6.24 10.04 -9.87
CA PHE A 280 6.42 9.24 -8.65
C PHE A 280 5.58 9.79 -7.50
N SER A 281 5.40 11.11 -7.41
CA SER A 281 4.52 11.72 -6.41
C SER A 281 3.08 11.21 -6.52
N LEU A 282 2.54 11.10 -7.74
CA LEU A 282 1.22 10.51 -7.98
C LEU A 282 1.15 9.04 -7.52
N LEU A 283 2.14 8.23 -7.88
CA LEU A 283 2.21 6.81 -7.50
C LEU A 283 2.34 6.60 -5.98
N GLU A 284 2.95 7.54 -5.27
CA GLU A 284 3.05 7.53 -3.82
C GLU A 284 1.74 7.94 -3.12
N MET A 285 0.92 8.79 -3.76
CA MET A 285 -0.38 9.23 -3.22
C MET A 285 -1.49 8.19 -3.46
N TYR A 286 -1.62 7.69 -4.69
CA TYR A 286 -2.71 6.78 -5.09
C TYR A 286 -2.25 5.32 -5.20
N GLY A 287 -0.96 5.05 -5.24
CA GLY A 287 -0.43 3.71 -5.52
C GLY A 287 -0.13 3.49 -7.00
N THR A 288 0.47 2.33 -7.32
CA THR A 288 0.76 1.92 -8.69
C THR A 288 -0.42 1.20 -9.34
N HIS A 289 -1.29 0.63 -8.51
CA HIS A 289 -2.47 -0.13 -8.90
C HIS A 289 -3.65 0.33 -8.06
N TYR A 290 -4.86 -0.05 -8.45
CA TYR A 290 -6.04 -0.06 -7.58
C TYR A 290 -6.55 -1.49 -7.43
N THR A 291 -7.43 -1.70 -6.47
CA THR A 291 -8.03 -3.02 -6.20
C THR A 291 -9.33 -3.21 -6.99
N SER A 292 -9.29 -3.90 -8.14
CA SER A 292 -10.48 -4.05 -9.00
C SER A 292 -11.51 -5.05 -8.45
N SER A 293 -11.07 -5.99 -7.64
CA SER A 293 -11.93 -6.91 -6.87
C SER A 293 -11.14 -7.48 -5.71
N GLY A 294 -11.84 -8.00 -4.71
CA GLY A 294 -11.14 -8.48 -3.52
C GLY A 294 -12.05 -8.87 -2.37
N SER A 295 -11.41 -8.98 -1.20
CA SER A 295 -12.09 -9.18 0.07
C SER A 295 -11.69 -8.09 1.05
N LEU A 296 -12.67 -7.61 1.81
CA LEU A 296 -12.55 -6.55 2.80
C LEU A 296 -12.72 -7.14 4.20
N GLY A 297 -12.00 -6.58 5.18
CA GLY A 297 -12.04 -6.99 6.57
C GLY A 297 -10.81 -6.49 7.32
N GLY A 298 -10.04 -7.39 7.93
CA GLY A 298 -8.80 -7.04 8.62
C GLY A 298 -7.84 -8.20 8.78
N LYS A 299 -6.56 -7.88 9.01
CA LYS A 299 -5.52 -8.85 9.40
C LYS A 299 -4.97 -8.48 10.77
N TYR A 300 -5.11 -9.40 11.71
CA TYR A 300 -4.52 -9.28 13.04
C TYR A 300 -3.18 -10.00 13.04
N GLU A 301 -2.09 -9.26 13.10
CA GLU A 301 -0.73 -9.81 13.16
C GLU A 301 0.05 -9.16 14.29
N LEU A 302 0.49 -9.96 15.26
CA LEU A 302 1.36 -9.54 16.35
C LEU A 302 2.61 -10.42 16.38
N VAL A 303 3.77 -9.81 16.64
CA VAL A 303 5.04 -10.51 16.85
C VAL A 303 5.46 -10.30 18.29
N TYR A 304 5.40 -11.37 19.08
CA TYR A 304 5.88 -11.37 20.46
C TYR A 304 7.38 -11.63 20.46
N VAL A 305 8.14 -10.72 21.05
CA VAL A 305 9.58 -10.85 21.28
C VAL A 305 9.77 -11.49 22.65
N LEU A 306 10.26 -12.72 22.66
CA LEU A 306 10.40 -13.54 23.86
C LEU A 306 11.88 -13.68 24.25
N ASP A 307 12.17 -13.53 25.54
CA ASP A 307 13.50 -13.72 26.12
C ASP A 307 13.77 -15.23 26.31
N GLU A 308 14.54 -15.83 25.40
CA GLU A 308 14.79 -17.28 25.37
C GLU A 308 15.52 -17.76 26.63
N ALA A 309 16.49 -16.97 27.13
CA ALA A 309 17.23 -17.31 28.33
C ALA A 309 16.32 -17.31 29.56
N LEU A 310 15.43 -16.31 29.65
CA LEU A 310 14.47 -16.22 30.75
C LEU A 310 13.42 -17.33 30.68
N MET A 311 12.92 -17.65 29.49
CA MET A 311 12.00 -18.77 29.26
C MET A 311 12.60 -20.10 29.75
N ASN A 312 13.86 -20.38 29.39
CA ASN A 312 14.57 -21.57 29.85
C ASN A 312 14.75 -21.59 31.36
N SER A 313 15.11 -20.45 31.98
CA SER A 313 15.28 -20.35 33.44
C SER A 313 13.99 -20.58 34.24
N LYS A 314 12.84 -20.31 33.62
CA LYS A 314 11.50 -20.40 34.22
C LYS A 314 10.71 -21.63 33.77
N GLU A 315 11.31 -22.49 32.94
CA GLU A 315 10.65 -23.66 32.34
C GLU A 315 9.34 -23.33 31.59
N VAL A 316 9.31 -22.16 30.95
CA VAL A 316 8.18 -21.66 30.16
C VAL A 316 8.47 -21.90 28.68
N THR A 317 7.53 -22.55 28.00
CA THR A 317 7.60 -22.81 26.55
C THR A 317 6.73 -21.83 25.76
N THR A 318 6.92 -21.74 24.45
CA THR A 318 6.05 -20.94 23.58
C THR A 318 4.60 -21.44 23.58
N LYS A 319 4.38 -22.74 23.83
CA LYS A 319 3.05 -23.30 24.04
C LYS A 319 2.40 -22.73 25.31
N ASP A 320 3.15 -22.68 26.41
CA ASP A 320 2.67 -22.09 27.66
C ASP A 320 2.30 -20.61 27.45
N VAL A 321 3.10 -19.85 26.69
CA VAL A 321 2.77 -18.47 26.30
C VAL A 321 1.44 -18.38 25.54
N LYS A 322 1.21 -19.25 24.55
CA LYS A 322 -0.06 -19.29 23.79
C LYS A 322 -1.25 -19.62 24.69
N ASP A 323 -1.09 -20.57 25.60
CA ASP A 323 -2.12 -20.95 26.57
C ASP A 323 -2.46 -19.78 27.52
N CYS A 324 -1.44 -19.11 28.05
CA CYS A 324 -1.63 -17.98 28.98
C CYS A 324 -2.30 -16.76 28.33
N LEU A 325 -2.06 -16.53 27.04
CA LEU A 325 -2.69 -15.48 26.25
C LEU A 325 -4.04 -15.90 25.64
N ASN A 326 -4.52 -17.12 25.92
CA ASN A 326 -5.72 -17.72 25.35
C ASN A 326 -5.72 -17.77 23.80
N LEU A 327 -4.55 -17.89 23.18
CA LEU A 327 -4.39 -17.94 21.72
C LEU A 327 -4.66 -19.34 21.14
N ASN A 328 -4.72 -20.36 21.99
CA ASN A 328 -5.16 -21.71 21.60
C ASN A 328 -6.70 -21.85 21.57
N ALA A 329 -7.42 -20.80 21.94
CA ALA A 329 -8.88 -20.77 21.91
C ALA A 329 -9.43 -20.98 20.50
N GLY A 330 -10.57 -21.67 20.41
CA GLY A 330 -11.34 -21.74 19.17
C GLY A 330 -12.12 -20.46 18.96
N VAL A 331 -12.07 -19.93 17.73
CA VAL A 331 -12.85 -18.77 17.29
C VAL A 331 -14.11 -19.26 16.59
N ASN A 332 -15.27 -18.88 17.11
CA ASN A 332 -16.59 -19.16 16.53
C ASN A 332 -17.26 -17.87 16.10
N VAL A 333 -18.05 -17.94 15.03
CA VAL A 333 -18.81 -16.80 14.49
C VAL A 333 -20.29 -17.10 14.61
N ASP A 334 -20.99 -16.39 15.51
CA ASP A 334 -22.42 -16.55 15.77
C ASP A 334 -23.16 -15.25 15.45
N ALA A 335 -24.11 -15.28 14.51
CA ALA A 335 -25.02 -14.16 14.22
C ALA A 335 -24.34 -12.77 14.15
N GLY A 336 -23.14 -12.68 13.56
CA GLY A 336 -22.38 -11.44 13.43
C GLY A 336 -21.46 -11.07 14.60
N ALA A 337 -21.45 -11.86 15.68
CA ALA A 337 -20.52 -11.72 16.78
C ALA A 337 -19.41 -12.78 16.70
N ILE A 338 -18.20 -12.39 17.09
CA ILE A 338 -17.05 -13.31 17.20
C ILE A 338 -16.93 -13.71 18.67
N ASN A 339 -17.13 -15.00 18.94
CA ASN A 339 -17.03 -15.59 20.26
C ASN A 339 -15.78 -16.47 20.36
N VAL A 340 -15.16 -16.47 21.53
CA VAL A 340 -13.91 -17.20 21.79
C VAL A 340 -14.17 -18.22 22.87
N ASN A 341 -13.86 -19.49 22.59
CA ASN A 341 -13.96 -20.54 23.59
C ASN A 341 -12.73 -20.49 24.50
N PRO A 342 -12.90 -20.27 25.82
CA PRO A 342 -11.77 -20.10 26.72
C PRO A 342 -10.92 -21.39 26.80
N SER A 343 -9.60 -21.22 26.87
CA SER A 343 -8.66 -22.29 27.18
C SER A 343 -8.42 -22.37 28.68
N ALA A 344 -8.06 -23.56 29.18
CA ALA A 344 -7.70 -23.74 30.58
C ALA A 344 -6.34 -23.11 30.88
N LYS A 345 -6.29 -22.23 31.90
CA LYS A 345 -5.04 -21.63 32.40
C LYS A 345 -4.38 -22.54 33.45
N GLY A 346 -3.05 -22.48 33.56
CA GLY A 346 -2.27 -23.22 34.56
C GLY A 346 -1.22 -22.35 35.26
N ASP A 347 -0.60 -22.89 36.31
CA ASP A 347 0.34 -22.19 37.22
C ASP A 347 1.54 -21.51 36.52
N LYS A 348 1.89 -21.96 35.30
CA LYS A 348 2.96 -21.37 34.50
C LYS A 348 2.70 -19.94 34.04
N CYS A 349 1.43 -19.49 33.99
CA CYS A 349 1.09 -18.13 33.59
C CYS A 349 1.53 -17.09 34.61
N THR A 350 1.40 -17.41 35.89
CA THR A 350 1.97 -16.59 36.96
C THR A 350 3.48 -16.56 36.82
N THR A 351 4.17 -17.71 36.74
CA THR A 351 5.64 -17.77 36.62
C THR A 351 6.20 -17.00 35.41
N GLY A 352 5.52 -17.09 34.27
CA GLY A 352 5.84 -16.39 33.03
C GLY A 352 5.65 -14.87 33.08
N GLY A 353 4.98 -14.35 34.11
CA GLY A 353 4.69 -12.91 34.28
C GLY A 353 3.49 -12.43 33.48
N PHE A 354 2.55 -13.32 33.14
CA PHE A 354 1.27 -12.97 32.49
C PHE A 354 0.18 -12.61 33.49
N GLU A 355 0.35 -12.98 34.76
CA GLU A 355 -0.54 -12.67 35.86
C GLU A 355 0.26 -12.01 36.98
N LYS A 356 -0.39 -11.14 37.76
CA LYS A 356 0.27 -10.49 38.90
C LYS A 356 0.60 -11.54 39.96
N ASP A 357 1.88 -11.63 40.33
CA ASP A 357 2.29 -12.39 41.51
C ASP A 357 1.57 -11.80 42.74
N THR A 358 1.11 -12.68 43.64
CA THR A 358 0.42 -12.29 44.87
C THR A 358 1.36 -11.59 45.87
N ASP A 359 2.67 -11.68 45.67
CA ASP A 359 3.67 -10.99 46.49
C ASP A 359 4.08 -9.62 45.88
N PRO A 360 3.70 -8.50 46.51
CA PRO A 360 4.01 -7.15 46.01
C PRO A 360 5.51 -6.78 46.07
N ASN A 361 6.36 -7.55 46.76
CA ASN A 361 7.79 -7.26 46.88
C ASN A 361 8.67 -7.91 45.79
N LYS A 362 8.08 -8.71 44.90
CA LYS A 362 8.82 -9.48 43.91
C LYS A 362 8.73 -8.80 42.53
N GLU A 363 9.82 -8.18 42.08
CA GLU A 363 9.90 -7.70 40.69
C GLU A 363 9.93 -8.89 39.73
N GLN A 364 8.79 -9.20 39.12
CA GLN A 364 8.69 -10.28 38.15
C GLN A 364 8.95 -9.76 36.74
N LYS A 365 10.12 -10.10 36.18
CA LYS A 365 10.42 -9.88 34.76
C LYS A 365 9.55 -10.83 33.90
N ALA A 366 8.72 -10.29 33.02
CA ALA A 366 7.91 -11.07 32.09
C ALA A 366 8.78 -11.74 31.01
N VAL A 367 8.36 -12.91 30.52
CA VAL A 367 9.04 -13.59 29.40
C VAL A 367 8.83 -12.89 28.06
N VAL A 368 7.71 -12.17 27.93
CA VAL A 368 7.44 -11.25 26.83
C VAL A 368 8.19 -9.95 27.13
N GLU A 369 9.20 -9.66 26.32
CA GLU A 369 9.95 -8.42 26.40
C GLU A 369 9.24 -7.32 25.62
N ASP A 370 8.69 -7.67 24.47
CA ASP A 370 8.08 -6.69 23.58
C ASP A 370 7.02 -7.32 22.66
N ILE A 371 6.13 -6.49 22.12
CA ILE A 371 5.14 -6.87 21.11
C ILE A 371 5.22 -5.86 19.96
N VAL A 372 5.46 -6.38 18.76
CA VAL A 372 5.42 -5.60 17.52
C VAL A 372 4.09 -5.86 16.81
N SER A 373 3.32 -4.80 16.59
CA SER A 373 2.03 -4.87 15.89
C SER A 373 2.19 -4.67 14.39
N LEU A 374 1.65 -5.57 13.59
CA LEU A 374 1.52 -5.48 12.14
C LEU A 374 0.03 -5.52 11.73
N ILE A 375 -0.86 -5.15 12.65
CA ILE A 375 -2.31 -5.18 12.46
C ILE A 375 -2.73 -4.24 11.33
N GLU A 376 -3.60 -4.74 10.44
CA GLU A 376 -4.25 -3.99 9.38
C GLU A 376 -5.77 -3.94 9.62
N GLY A 377 -6.33 -2.73 9.59
CA GLY A 377 -7.74 -2.46 9.88
C GLY A 377 -8.03 -2.28 11.37
N GLY A 378 -9.26 -1.85 11.65
CA GLY A 378 -9.73 -1.48 12.99
C GLY A 378 -9.68 0.03 13.20
N THR A 379 -10.52 0.52 14.11
CA THR A 379 -10.72 1.97 14.27
C THR A 379 -9.52 2.65 14.92
N VAL A 380 -9.47 3.96 14.75
CA VAL A 380 -8.48 4.86 15.36
C VAL A 380 -8.40 4.69 16.88
N GLU A 381 -9.56 4.59 17.53
CA GLU A 381 -9.69 4.47 18.98
C GLU A 381 -9.08 3.15 19.47
N PHE A 382 -9.41 2.03 18.80
CA PHE A 382 -8.83 0.73 19.11
C PHE A 382 -7.32 0.74 18.93
N ASN A 383 -6.85 1.21 17.76
CA ASN A 383 -5.42 1.19 17.44
C ASN A 383 -4.60 2.04 18.42
N THR A 384 -5.13 3.19 18.84
CA THR A 384 -4.48 4.07 19.82
C THR A 384 -4.40 3.40 21.19
N ALA A 385 -5.51 2.85 21.68
CA ALA A 385 -5.56 2.14 22.96
C ALA A 385 -4.61 0.94 22.99
N LEU A 386 -4.58 0.14 21.92
CA LEU A 386 -3.65 -0.98 21.82
C LEU A 386 -2.20 -0.48 21.76
N LYS A 387 -1.89 0.56 21.00
CA LYS A 387 -0.51 1.11 20.92
C LYS A 387 0.00 1.59 22.28
N GLU A 388 -0.86 2.24 23.07
CA GLU A 388 -0.54 2.62 24.45
C GLU A 388 -0.27 1.40 25.33
N LYS A 389 -1.14 0.39 25.27
CA LYS A 389 -0.99 -0.88 26.00
C LYS A 389 0.33 -1.60 25.65
N LEU A 390 0.69 -1.64 24.37
CA LEU A 390 1.93 -2.26 23.88
C LEU A 390 3.20 -1.48 24.20
N SER A 391 3.08 -0.21 24.62
CA SER A 391 4.23 0.64 24.99
C SER A 391 4.59 0.54 26.48
N LEU A 392 3.83 -0.23 27.26
CA LEU A 392 4.09 -0.46 28.68
C LEU A 392 5.31 -1.36 28.90
N LYS A 393 5.93 -1.27 30.09
CA LYS A 393 7.12 -2.07 30.46
C LYS A 393 6.93 -3.58 30.34
N ASN A 394 5.72 -4.07 30.61
CA ASN A 394 5.32 -5.47 30.44
C ASN A 394 4.12 -5.50 29.47
N PRO A 395 4.36 -5.46 28.15
CA PRO A 395 3.29 -5.41 27.18
C PRO A 395 2.54 -6.75 27.16
N SER A 396 1.22 -6.68 27.04
CA SER A 396 0.36 -7.86 26.89
C SER A 396 -0.70 -7.57 25.84
N ALA A 397 -0.92 -8.56 24.99
CA ALA A 397 -2.05 -8.59 24.08
C ALA A 397 -2.60 -10.00 24.10
N ASP A 398 -3.88 -10.13 24.43
CA ASP A 398 -4.57 -11.41 24.57
C ASP A 398 -5.76 -11.50 23.61
N VAL A 399 -6.51 -12.57 23.74
CA VAL A 399 -7.65 -12.83 22.87
C VAL A 399 -8.78 -11.79 22.98
N ASN A 400 -8.89 -11.06 24.08
CA ASN A 400 -9.89 -9.98 24.22
C ASN A 400 -9.52 -8.79 23.33
N ASP A 401 -8.24 -8.46 23.20
CA ASP A 401 -7.78 -7.41 22.28
C ASP A 401 -8.12 -7.77 20.81
N TYR A 402 -8.04 -9.06 20.46
CA TYR A 402 -8.48 -9.55 19.16
C TYR A 402 -10.00 -9.37 18.94
N VAL A 403 -10.83 -9.71 19.93
CA VAL A 403 -12.29 -9.55 19.82
C VAL A 403 -12.67 -8.08 19.67
N GLN A 404 -12.04 -7.20 20.44
CA GLN A 404 -12.24 -5.75 20.33
C GLN A 404 -11.83 -5.23 18.95
N TRP A 405 -10.64 -5.60 18.47
CA TRP A 405 -10.19 -5.30 17.12
C TRP A 405 -11.20 -5.75 16.07
N ALA A 406 -11.61 -7.02 16.11
CA ALA A 406 -12.47 -7.62 15.10
C ALA A 406 -13.86 -6.97 15.08
N SER A 407 -14.38 -6.57 16.24
CA SER A 407 -15.65 -5.83 16.35
C SER A 407 -15.61 -4.44 15.73
N SER A 408 -14.42 -3.82 15.68
CA SER A 408 -14.21 -2.48 15.10
C SER A 408 -14.07 -2.49 13.57
N LEU A 409 -13.87 -3.66 12.96
CA LEU A 409 -13.63 -3.78 11.51
C LEU A 409 -14.83 -3.38 10.65
N LYS A 410 -16.04 -3.42 11.19
CA LYS A 410 -17.24 -2.99 10.46
C LYS A 410 -17.19 -1.49 10.10
N ASP A 411 -16.54 -0.70 10.94
CA ASP A 411 -16.45 0.76 10.82
C ASP A 411 -15.14 1.19 10.15
N SER A 412 -14.08 0.37 10.22
CA SER A 412 -12.79 0.67 9.62
C SER A 412 -12.13 -0.58 9.00
N PRO A 413 -12.72 -1.15 7.93
CA PRO A 413 -12.17 -2.29 7.23
C PRO A 413 -10.98 -1.88 6.36
N VAL A 414 -10.20 -2.87 5.95
CA VAL A 414 -9.15 -2.75 4.94
C VAL A 414 -9.31 -3.84 3.89
N VAL A 415 -8.77 -3.62 2.69
CA VAL A 415 -8.67 -4.69 1.70
C VAL A 415 -7.65 -5.71 2.20
N ILE A 416 -8.06 -6.97 2.35
CA ILE A 416 -7.19 -8.06 2.83
C ILE A 416 -6.74 -9.00 1.71
N LYS A 417 -7.52 -9.07 0.62
CA LYS A 417 -7.21 -9.81 -0.60
C LYS A 417 -7.47 -8.90 -1.78
N HIS A 418 -6.48 -8.75 -2.65
CA HIS A 418 -6.46 -7.74 -3.70
C HIS A 418 -6.32 -8.42 -5.06
N LYS A 419 -7.12 -8.01 -6.04
CA LYS A 419 -6.80 -8.19 -7.45
C LYS A 419 -6.30 -6.85 -8.00
N PRO A 420 -4.98 -6.65 -8.11
CA PRO A 420 -4.43 -5.38 -8.56
C PRO A 420 -4.77 -5.13 -10.04
N THR A 421 -5.01 -3.87 -10.39
CA THR A 421 -5.14 -3.41 -11.78
C THR A 421 -4.42 -2.07 -11.92
N PRO A 422 -3.61 -1.84 -12.97
CA PRO A 422 -2.75 -0.66 -13.03
C PRO A 422 -3.54 0.66 -12.97
N ILE A 423 -3.05 1.62 -12.19
CA ILE A 423 -3.75 2.88 -11.91
C ILE A 423 -3.97 3.72 -13.18
N TYR A 424 -3.06 3.66 -14.15
CA TYR A 424 -3.17 4.40 -15.42
C TYR A 424 -4.40 4.00 -16.25
N THR A 425 -4.97 2.81 -16.01
CA THR A 425 -6.19 2.36 -16.71
C THR A 425 -7.43 3.16 -16.32
N LEU A 426 -7.38 3.90 -15.20
CA LEU A 426 -8.47 4.75 -14.74
C LEU A 426 -8.54 6.09 -15.47
N ILE A 427 -7.46 6.54 -16.11
CA ILE A 427 -7.43 7.86 -16.72
C ILE A 427 -8.50 7.93 -17.85
N PRO A 428 -9.48 8.86 -17.77
CA PRO A 428 -10.49 9.01 -18.81
C PRO A 428 -9.87 9.40 -20.16
N ASN A 429 -10.47 8.97 -21.27
CA ASN A 429 -9.95 9.28 -22.62
C ASN A 429 -10.23 10.73 -23.01
N GLU A 430 -11.22 11.34 -22.37
CA GLU A 430 -11.70 12.69 -22.60
C GLU A 430 -10.80 13.76 -21.98
N LEU A 431 -9.87 13.36 -21.08
CA LEU A 431 -8.92 14.29 -20.49
C LEU A 431 -7.90 14.78 -21.53
N LYS A 432 -7.52 16.07 -21.42
CA LYS A 432 -6.43 16.67 -22.19
C LYS A 432 -5.15 15.85 -22.03
N ASP A 433 -4.50 15.56 -23.15
CA ASP A 433 -3.28 14.76 -23.23
C ASP A 433 -3.38 13.38 -22.57
N SER A 434 -4.59 12.81 -22.46
CA SER A 434 -4.85 11.53 -21.78
C SER A 434 -3.95 10.41 -22.28
N TYR A 435 -3.74 10.30 -23.59
CA TYR A 435 -2.85 9.29 -24.18
C TYR A 435 -1.41 9.41 -23.66
N LEU A 436 -0.87 10.63 -23.63
CA LEU A 436 0.48 10.94 -23.14
C LEU A 436 0.58 10.63 -21.65
N LYS A 437 -0.35 11.14 -20.84
CA LYS A 437 -0.38 10.95 -19.38
C LYS A 437 -0.48 9.47 -18.99
N LYS A 438 -1.32 8.68 -19.68
CA LYS A 438 -1.43 7.22 -19.48
C LYS A 438 -0.08 6.53 -19.66
N ARG A 439 0.58 6.82 -20.77
CA ARG A 439 1.85 6.19 -21.12
C ARG A 439 2.99 6.63 -20.21
N ASN A 440 3.00 7.89 -19.80
CA ASN A 440 3.97 8.40 -18.84
C ASN A 440 3.78 7.76 -17.45
N ILE A 441 2.53 7.52 -17.01
CA ILE A 441 2.29 6.78 -15.75
C ILE A 441 2.70 5.32 -15.89
N GLU A 442 2.41 4.67 -17.03
CA GLU A 442 2.86 3.30 -17.28
C GLU A 442 4.39 3.19 -17.21
N ARG A 443 5.11 4.12 -17.85
CA ARG A 443 6.57 4.25 -17.74
C ARG A 443 7.00 4.52 -16.29
N ALA A 444 6.33 5.42 -15.58
CA ALA A 444 6.65 5.77 -14.21
C ALA A 444 6.54 4.56 -13.28
N ILE A 445 5.54 3.70 -13.46
CA ILE A 445 5.39 2.47 -12.65
C ILE A 445 6.60 1.56 -12.84
N GLU A 446 7.02 1.33 -14.08
CA GLU A 446 8.20 0.52 -14.40
C GLU A 446 9.48 1.12 -13.79
N GLU A 447 9.70 2.42 -14.00
CA GLU A 447 10.86 3.12 -13.42
C GLU A 447 10.81 3.12 -11.89
N TYR A 448 9.64 3.22 -11.27
CA TYR A 448 9.46 3.19 -9.82
C TYR A 448 9.88 1.85 -9.23
N LEU A 449 9.51 0.73 -9.86
CA LEU A 449 9.93 -0.60 -9.43
C LEU A 449 11.44 -0.81 -9.59
N ASP A 450 12.00 -0.40 -10.72
CA ASP A 450 13.43 -0.49 -10.97
C ASP A 450 14.24 0.40 -10.01
N GLU A 451 13.67 1.55 -9.64
CA GLU A 451 14.33 2.52 -8.79
C GLU A 451 14.59 2.01 -7.37
N TYR A 452 13.63 1.25 -6.84
CA TYR A 452 13.67 0.68 -5.50
C TYR A 452 14.09 -0.80 -5.49
N SER A 453 14.61 -1.31 -6.61
CA SER A 453 15.04 -2.69 -6.74
C SER A 453 16.28 -3.02 -5.89
N VAL A 454 16.31 -4.25 -5.36
CA VAL A 454 17.46 -4.84 -4.64
C VAL A 454 18.74 -4.88 -5.48
N CYS A 455 18.68 -4.72 -6.81
CA CYS A 455 19.86 -4.73 -7.68
C CYS A 455 20.87 -3.63 -7.34
N LYS A 456 20.42 -2.56 -6.65
CA LYS A 456 21.25 -1.42 -6.20
C LYS A 456 21.94 -1.69 -4.85
N CYS A 457 21.79 -2.90 -4.31
CA CYS A 457 22.50 -3.39 -3.15
C CYS A 457 23.72 -4.22 -3.55
N GLN A 458 24.69 -4.30 -2.65
CA GLN A 458 25.75 -5.31 -2.73
C GLN A 458 25.23 -6.67 -2.22
N PRO A 459 25.73 -7.79 -2.78
CA PRO A 459 25.27 -9.11 -2.39
C PRO A 459 25.70 -9.43 -0.95
N CYS A 460 24.86 -10.16 -0.23
CA CYS A 460 25.17 -10.68 1.09
C CYS A 460 26.15 -11.86 1.00
N GLN A 461 26.97 -12.07 2.04
CA GLN A 461 27.90 -13.18 2.09
C GLN A 461 27.17 -14.50 2.39
N ASN A 462 27.88 -15.61 2.16
CA ASN A 462 27.48 -16.96 2.58
C ASN A 462 26.04 -17.36 2.19
N GLY A 463 25.58 -16.97 0.98
CA GLY A 463 24.25 -17.32 0.49
C GLY A 463 23.11 -16.54 1.16
N GLY A 464 23.42 -15.45 1.86
CA GLY A 464 22.43 -14.51 2.39
C GLY A 464 21.58 -13.89 1.29
N THR A 465 20.31 -13.62 1.61
CA THR A 465 19.36 -12.97 0.70
C THR A 465 19.31 -11.49 1.01
N VAL A 466 19.53 -10.64 0.00
CA VAL A 466 19.46 -9.19 0.13
C VAL A 466 18.03 -8.69 -0.01
N MET A 467 17.66 -7.71 0.81
CA MET A 467 16.36 -7.07 0.83
C MET A 467 16.55 -5.56 0.94
N VAL A 468 15.61 -4.77 0.43
CA VAL A 468 15.58 -3.31 0.62
C VAL A 468 14.41 -2.96 1.52
N VAL A 469 14.66 -2.18 2.56
CA VAL A 469 13.62 -1.59 3.42
C VAL A 469 13.90 -0.09 3.53
N ASN A 470 12.99 0.74 3.03
CA ASN A 470 13.07 2.21 3.09
C ASN A 470 14.43 2.80 2.62
N GLY A 471 14.99 2.21 1.57
CA GLY A 471 16.25 2.66 0.99
C GLY A 471 17.51 2.21 1.74
N GLU A 472 17.39 1.21 2.61
CA GLU A 472 18.52 0.48 3.24
C GLU A 472 18.53 -0.97 2.76
N CYS A 473 19.71 -1.49 2.42
CA CYS A 473 19.94 -2.90 2.14
C CYS A 473 20.17 -3.68 3.43
N ILE A 474 19.40 -4.76 3.58
CA ILE A 474 19.42 -5.65 4.74
C ILE A 474 19.67 -7.07 4.26
N CYS A 475 20.49 -7.82 5.00
CA CYS A 475 20.75 -9.22 4.71
C CYS A 475 19.91 -10.13 5.61
N LYS A 476 19.16 -11.05 5.01
CA LYS A 476 18.58 -12.22 5.67
C LYS A 476 19.58 -13.37 5.59
N CYS A 477 20.06 -13.82 6.74
CA CYS A 477 21.10 -14.84 6.80
C CYS A 477 20.51 -16.26 6.81
N PRO A 478 21.22 -17.25 6.21
CA PRO A 478 20.95 -18.64 6.50
C PRO A 478 21.18 -18.94 7.98
N LEU A 479 20.51 -19.97 8.51
CA LEU A 479 20.48 -20.28 9.94
C LEU A 479 21.88 -20.37 10.58
N GLN A 480 22.86 -20.87 9.84
CA GLN A 480 24.23 -21.10 10.30
C GLN A 480 25.09 -19.84 10.40
N PHE A 481 24.65 -18.72 9.80
CA PHE A 481 25.46 -17.50 9.70
C PHE A 481 24.82 -16.32 10.46
N GLU A 482 25.64 -15.37 10.87
CA GLU A 482 25.25 -14.12 11.53
C GLU A 482 26.13 -12.93 11.11
N GLY A 483 25.81 -11.75 11.64
CA GLY A 483 26.48 -10.48 11.34
C GLY A 483 25.77 -9.71 10.22
N GLY A 484 26.06 -8.41 10.12
CA GLY A 484 25.35 -7.50 9.20
C GLY A 484 25.42 -7.87 7.71
N ALA A 485 26.37 -8.71 7.29
CA ALA A 485 26.52 -9.24 5.94
C ALA A 485 26.40 -10.76 5.85
N CYS A 486 25.98 -11.44 6.93
CA CYS A 486 26.03 -12.90 7.08
C CYS A 486 27.46 -13.47 7.01
N GLN A 487 28.45 -12.70 7.48
CA GLN A 487 29.87 -13.03 7.34
C GLN A 487 30.39 -14.00 8.41
N ASN A 488 29.73 -14.09 9.57
CA ASN A 488 30.20 -14.89 10.70
C ASN A 488 29.49 -16.24 10.73
N LEU A 489 30.22 -17.34 10.94
CA LEU A 489 29.63 -18.66 11.20
C LEU A 489 29.28 -18.79 12.70
N LYS A 490 28.09 -19.29 13.01
CA LYS A 490 27.68 -19.69 14.37
C LYS A 490 28.34 -21.02 14.75
N SER A 491 29.66 -20.96 14.94
CA SER A 491 30.52 -22.13 15.17
C SER A 491 30.19 -22.90 16.46
N ASP A 492 29.52 -22.25 17.40
CA ASP A 492 29.00 -22.83 18.64
C ASP A 492 27.83 -23.80 18.40
N GLN A 493 27.18 -23.73 17.24
CA GLN A 493 25.95 -24.48 16.94
C GLN A 493 26.06 -25.35 15.69
N PHE A 494 26.96 -25.03 14.75
CA PHE A 494 27.03 -25.69 13.45
C PHE A 494 28.48 -25.97 13.00
N GLU A 495 28.67 -27.14 12.37
CA GLU A 495 29.85 -27.41 11.55
C GLU A 495 29.82 -26.60 10.26
N LYS A 496 30.98 -26.37 9.64
CA LYS A 496 31.12 -25.53 8.45
C LYS A 496 30.24 -26.06 7.30
N PRO A 497 29.16 -25.36 6.92
CA PRO A 497 28.23 -25.87 5.92
C PRO A 497 28.79 -25.66 4.50
N THR A 498 28.35 -26.50 3.57
CA THR A 498 28.45 -26.18 2.14
C THR A 498 27.47 -25.06 1.81
N VAL A 499 27.99 -23.98 1.25
CA VAL A 499 27.20 -22.80 0.89
C VAL A 499 27.10 -22.71 -0.61
N PHE A 500 25.90 -22.47 -1.11
CA PHE A 500 25.65 -22.19 -2.52
C PHE A 500 25.19 -20.75 -2.67
N VAL A 501 25.78 -20.03 -3.63
CA VAL A 501 25.36 -18.66 -3.97
C VAL A 501 24.44 -18.74 -5.17
N ASN A 502 23.17 -18.38 -4.97
CA ASN A 502 22.20 -18.25 -6.06
C ASN A 502 22.46 -16.98 -6.87
N GLY A 503 22.14 -17.03 -8.15
CA GLY A 503 22.27 -15.89 -9.05
C GLY A 503 21.26 -14.79 -8.73
N GLY A 504 21.71 -13.55 -8.72
CA GLY A 504 20.87 -12.36 -8.60
C GLY A 504 21.01 -11.44 -9.80
N TRP A 505 19.91 -10.78 -10.16
CA TRP A 505 19.90 -9.84 -11.27
C TRP A 505 20.67 -8.55 -10.94
N GLY A 506 21.57 -8.16 -11.83
CA GLY A 506 22.09 -6.80 -11.91
C GLY A 506 21.00 -5.81 -12.33
N CYS A 507 21.28 -4.52 -12.17
CA CYS A 507 20.32 -3.49 -12.54
C CYS A 507 20.10 -3.41 -14.05
N TRP A 508 18.92 -2.95 -14.44
CA TRP A 508 18.59 -2.69 -15.82
C TRP A 508 19.48 -1.59 -16.41
N THR A 509 19.87 -1.80 -17.66
CA THR A 509 20.67 -0.88 -18.47
C THR A 509 19.96 -0.61 -19.78
N VAL A 510 19.96 0.65 -20.22
CA VAL A 510 19.35 1.04 -21.50
C VAL A 510 20.28 0.60 -22.63
N ILE A 511 19.73 -0.13 -23.61
CA ILE A 511 20.50 -0.68 -24.73
C ILE A 511 20.01 -0.23 -26.12
N SER A 512 18.92 0.54 -26.17
CA SER A 512 18.44 1.15 -27.40
C SER A 512 18.08 2.61 -27.14
N GLU A 513 18.09 3.42 -28.19
CA GLU A 513 17.36 4.68 -28.19
C GLU A 513 15.86 4.40 -28.19
N CYS A 514 15.07 5.46 -27.96
CA CYS A 514 13.63 5.38 -28.09
C CYS A 514 13.24 5.20 -29.56
N VAL A 515 12.85 3.98 -29.94
CA VAL A 515 12.49 3.61 -31.32
C VAL A 515 11.08 3.06 -31.30
N ASN A 516 10.22 3.56 -32.22
CA ASN A 516 8.80 3.20 -32.24
C ASN A 516 8.17 3.29 -30.85
N GLU A 517 8.47 4.38 -30.13
CA GLU A 517 7.82 4.65 -28.84
C GLU A 517 8.18 3.67 -27.70
N GLU A 518 9.19 2.83 -27.94
CA GLU A 518 9.64 1.78 -27.06
C GLU A 518 11.14 1.91 -26.73
N LEU A 519 11.48 1.67 -25.46
CA LEU A 519 12.82 1.65 -24.93
C LEU A 519 13.18 0.24 -24.46
N LYS A 520 14.27 -0.31 -24.97
CA LYS A 520 14.73 -1.65 -24.57
C LYS A 520 15.76 -1.55 -23.46
N LEU A 521 15.53 -2.33 -22.40
CA LEU A 521 16.44 -2.50 -21.29
C LEU A 521 16.97 -3.92 -21.24
N LYS A 522 18.21 -4.06 -20.81
CA LYS A 522 18.87 -5.36 -20.56
C LYS A 522 19.43 -5.40 -19.15
N ARG A 523 19.36 -6.57 -18.52
CA ARG A 523 20.04 -6.89 -17.26
C ARG A 523 20.82 -8.20 -17.40
N GLU A 524 21.75 -8.42 -16.48
CA GLU A 524 22.60 -9.61 -16.46
C GLU A 524 22.53 -10.30 -15.11
N CYS A 525 22.67 -11.63 -15.07
CA CYS A 525 22.62 -12.41 -13.84
C CYS A 525 24.00 -12.40 -13.17
N ASN A 526 24.37 -11.26 -12.58
CA ASN A 526 25.72 -10.99 -12.09
C ASN A 526 25.77 -10.34 -10.69
N ASN A 527 24.64 -10.14 -10.01
CA ASN A 527 24.58 -9.51 -8.69
C ASN A 527 23.82 -10.36 -7.65
N PRO A 528 24.39 -11.47 -7.16
CA PRO A 528 25.70 -12.02 -7.49
C PRO A 528 25.64 -13.03 -8.66
N THR A 529 26.80 -13.35 -9.25
CA THR A 529 26.91 -14.46 -10.22
C THR A 529 26.68 -15.80 -9.51
N PRO A 530 25.85 -16.71 -10.05
CA PRO A 530 25.60 -18.02 -9.44
C PRO A 530 26.87 -18.86 -9.35
N GLN A 531 27.09 -19.50 -8.20
CA GLN A 531 28.19 -20.45 -7.97
C GLN A 531 27.79 -21.90 -8.31
N PRO A 532 28.74 -22.84 -8.46
CA PRO A 532 28.41 -24.26 -8.69
C PRO A 532 27.43 -24.79 -7.63
N GLY A 533 26.28 -25.29 -8.06
CA GLY A 533 25.19 -25.77 -7.18
C GLY A 533 24.15 -24.69 -6.79
N GLY A 534 24.40 -23.42 -7.10
CA GLY A 534 23.43 -22.34 -6.97
C GLY A 534 22.43 -22.30 -8.13
N LYS A 535 21.24 -21.77 -7.88
CA LYS A 535 20.20 -21.58 -8.91
C LYS A 535 20.54 -20.36 -9.78
N PRO A 536 20.30 -20.39 -11.10
CA PRO A 536 20.39 -19.19 -11.93
C PRO A 536 19.25 -18.21 -11.63
N CYS A 537 19.37 -16.97 -12.10
CA CYS A 537 18.30 -15.98 -12.00
C CYS A 537 17.06 -16.44 -12.77
N SER A 538 15.86 -16.12 -12.24
CA SER A 538 14.57 -16.40 -12.90
C SER A 538 14.02 -15.13 -13.57
N GLY A 539 13.24 -15.27 -14.64
CA GLY A 539 12.65 -14.14 -15.37
C GLY A 539 13.48 -13.62 -16.54
N ASP A 540 13.03 -12.53 -17.15
CA ASP A 540 13.56 -12.05 -18.43
C ASP A 540 14.83 -11.21 -18.28
N ALA A 541 15.78 -11.40 -19.18
CA ALA A 541 17.01 -10.60 -19.25
C ALA A 541 16.84 -9.31 -20.06
N ILE A 542 15.75 -9.19 -20.83
CA ILE A 542 15.42 -8.05 -21.69
C ILE A 542 13.97 -7.67 -21.43
N LYS A 543 13.71 -6.37 -21.24
CA LYS A 543 12.35 -5.84 -21.19
C LYS A 543 12.21 -4.62 -22.07
N THR A 544 10.97 -4.25 -22.38
CA THR A 544 10.63 -3.06 -23.15
C THR A 544 9.67 -2.21 -22.34
N ILE A 545 9.94 -0.92 -22.24
CA ILE A 545 9.07 0.04 -21.58
C ILE A 545 8.70 1.16 -22.54
N PRO A 546 7.56 1.85 -22.34
CA PRO A 546 7.21 3.00 -23.16
C PRO A 546 8.21 4.15 -22.99
N CYS A 547 8.52 4.85 -24.07
CA CYS A 547 9.36 6.07 -24.06
C CYS A 547 8.87 7.09 -25.06
N MET A 548 9.25 8.36 -24.88
CA MET A 548 8.95 9.43 -25.83
C MET A 548 10.26 9.90 -26.46
N LYS A 549 10.26 10.18 -27.77
CA LYS A 549 11.33 10.95 -28.39
C LYS A 549 11.12 12.41 -27.99
N THR A 550 12.17 13.08 -27.51
CA THR A 550 12.21 14.53 -27.52
C THR A 550 12.30 14.97 -28.98
N GLU A 551 11.15 15.16 -29.62
CA GLU A 551 11.13 15.94 -30.84
C GLU A 551 11.55 17.35 -30.44
N LYS A 552 12.82 17.70 -30.69
CA LYS A 552 13.16 19.10 -30.89
C LYS A 552 12.20 19.58 -31.96
N HIS A 553 11.38 20.57 -31.63
CA HIS A 553 10.56 21.31 -32.58
C HIS A 553 11.48 21.87 -33.68
N ASP A 554 11.77 21.07 -34.71
CA ASP A 554 12.12 21.59 -36.02
C ASP A 554 10.80 22.12 -36.58
N GLN A 555 10.66 23.44 -36.51
CA GLN A 555 9.66 24.19 -37.25
C GLN A 555 9.81 23.85 -38.74
N ASN A 556 9.12 22.82 -39.23
CA ASN A 556 8.82 22.60 -40.65
C ASN A 556 7.86 21.41 -40.84
N HIS A 557 6.64 21.51 -40.33
CA HIS A 557 5.51 20.81 -40.93
C HIS A 557 4.62 21.82 -41.65
N HIS A 558 4.77 21.85 -42.98
CA HIS A 558 3.82 22.47 -43.90
C HIS A 558 2.41 21.96 -43.60
N ARG A 559 1.55 22.85 -43.10
CA ARG A 559 0.09 22.66 -43.15
C ARG A 559 -0.31 22.56 -44.63
N SER A 560 -0.80 21.40 -45.05
CA SER A 560 -1.61 21.32 -46.27
C SER A 560 -2.92 22.10 -46.02
N PRO A 561 -3.38 22.95 -46.97
CA PRO A 561 -4.63 23.69 -46.80
C PRO A 561 -5.83 22.74 -46.90
N PRO A 562 -6.95 23.05 -46.19
CA PRO A 562 -8.16 22.23 -46.26
C PRO A 562 -8.80 22.30 -47.66
N PRO A 563 -9.54 21.24 -48.06
CA PRO A 563 -10.23 21.22 -49.35
C PRO A 563 -11.35 22.27 -49.40
N PRO A 564 -11.65 22.84 -50.58
CA PRO A 564 -12.65 23.90 -50.69
C PRO A 564 -14.06 23.34 -50.46
N THR A 565 -14.81 24.05 -49.61
CA THR A 565 -16.23 23.83 -49.38
C THR A 565 -17.04 24.24 -50.61
N PHE A 566 -17.76 23.29 -51.21
CA PHE A 566 -18.75 23.59 -52.25
C PHE A 566 -19.96 24.28 -51.60
N LYS A 567 -20.13 25.58 -51.89
CA LYS A 567 -21.39 26.29 -51.68
C LYS A 567 -22.38 25.86 -52.75
N HIS A 568 -23.50 25.25 -52.34
CA HIS A 568 -24.71 25.27 -53.15
C HIS A 568 -25.34 26.66 -53.06
N GLY A 569 -25.51 27.30 -54.21
CA GLY A 569 -26.30 28.52 -54.38
C GLY A 569 -27.49 28.21 -55.29
N ASN A 570 -28.68 28.50 -54.74
CA ASN A 570 -30.02 28.63 -55.33
C ASN A 570 -30.59 27.50 -56.21
#